data_AF-A0A937ZNR9-F1
#
_entry.id   AF-A0A937ZNR9-F1
#
_cell.length_a   1.000
_cell.length_b   1.000
_cell.length_c   1.000
_cell.angle_alpha   90.00
_cell.angle_beta   90.00
_cell.angle_gamma   90.00
#
_symmetry.space_group_name_H-M   'P 1'
#
loop_
_entity.id
_entity.type
_entity.pdbx_description
1 polymer ?
#
loop_
_entity_poly.entity_id
_entity_poly.type
_entity_poly.pdbx_seq_one_letter_code
_entity_poly.pdbx_strand_id
1 'polypeptide(L)' 'MAVLDRTARSLLLTEIASGLLLTLRYMFRGKVTVNYPYEKGPL' A
#
# COMPACT_ATOMS: atom_id res chain seq x y z
N MET A 1 -30.78 -1.18 -4.43
CA MET A 1 -29.49 -0.52 -4.71
C MET A 1 -28.29 -1.47 -4.52
N ALA A 2 -28.32 -2.70 -5.04
CA ALA A 2 -27.23 -3.68 -4.82
C ALA A 2 -26.48 -4.06 -6.11
N VAL A 3 -27.15 -3.96 -7.27
CA VAL A 3 -26.56 -4.33 -8.57
C VAL A 3 -25.62 -3.25 -9.08
N LEU A 4 -26.04 -1.98 -9.02
CA LEU A 4 -25.25 -0.81 -9.44
C LEU A 4 -23.94 -0.64 -8.64
N ASP A 5 -23.98 -0.82 -7.32
CA ASP A 5 -22.78 -0.72 -6.47
C ASP A 5 -21.77 -1.84 -6.78
N ARG A 6 -22.27 -3.06 -6.99
CA ARG A 6 -21.43 -4.22 -7.34
C ARG A 6 -20.85 -4.10 -8.74
N THR A 7 -21.60 -3.57 -9.71
CA THR A 7 -21.08 -3.30 -11.07
C THR A 7 -20.06 -2.18 -11.04
N ALA A 8 -20.30 -1.10 -10.29
CA ALA A 8 -19.33 0.00 -10.15
C ALA A 8 -18.01 -0.47 -9.52
N ARG A 9 -18.05 -1.25 -8.43
CA ARG A 9 -16.84 -1.82 -7.80
C ARG A 9 -16.05 -2.74 -8.74
N SER A 10 -16.75 -3.56 -9.52
CA SER A 10 -16.12 -4.49 -10.48
C SER A 10 -15.51 -3.75 -11.68
N LEU A 11 -16.22 -2.78 -12.25
CA LEU A 11 -15.77 -2.03 -13.43
C LEU A 11 -14.66 -1.02 -13.10
N LEU A 12 -14.77 -0.35 -11.95
CA LEU A 12 -13.79 0.65 -11.53
C LEU A 12 -12.60 0.04 -10.77
N LEU A 13 -12.61 -1.29 -10.55
CA LEU A 13 -11.52 -2.03 -9.92
C LEU A 13 -11.04 -1.37 -8.61
N THR A 14 -11.98 -0.85 -7.83
CA THR A 14 -11.69 0.03 -6.69
C THR A 14 -10.82 -0.66 -5.63
N GLU A 15 -10.97 -1.98 -5.50
CA GLU A 15 -10.15 -2.81 -4.61
C GLU A 15 -8.67 -2.85 -5.04
N ILE A 16 -8.41 -2.94 -6.35
CA ILE A 16 -7.03 -2.92 -6.89
C ILE A 16 -6.42 -1.53 -6.73
N ALA A 17 -7.19 -0.48 -7.04
CA ALA A 17 -6.74 0.90 -6.87
C ALA A 17 -6.41 1.22 -5.40
N SER A 18 -7.22 0.72 -4.46
CA SER A 18 -6.97 0.85 -3.02
C SER A 18 -5.67 0.14 -2.58
N GLY A 19 -5.46 -1.10 -3.06
CA GLY A 19 -4.22 -1.85 -2.81
C GLY A 19 -2.97 -1.15 -3.37
N LEU A 20 -3.05 -0.61 -4.58
CA LEU A 20 -1.97 0.16 -5.20
C LEU A 20 -1.71 1.48 -4.48
N LEU A 21 -2.74 2.16 -3.97
CA LEU A 21 -2.56 3.35 -3.17
C LEU A 21 -1.79 3.05 -1.87
N LEU A 22 -2.05 1.90 -1.26
CA LEU A 22 -1.32 1.45 -0.09
C LEU A 22 0.16 1.22 -0.41
N THR A 23 0.48 0.52 -1.50
CA THR A 23 1.88 0.27 -1.90
C THR A 23 2.60 1.58 -2.21
N LEU A 24 1.95 2.50 -2.94
CA LEU A 24 2.48 3.84 -3.21
C LEU A 24 2.74 4.61 -1.91
N ARG A 25 1.84 4.56 -0.94
CA ARG A 25 2.03 5.21 0.37
C ARG A 25 3.25 4.67 1.11
N TYR A 26 3.50 3.36 1.07
CA TYR A 26 4.70 2.78 1.68
C TYR A 26 5.98 3.06 0.88
N MET A 27 5.88 3.19 -0.45
CA MET A 27 7.02 3.57 -1.30
C MET A 27 7.56 4.96 -0.95
N PHE A 28 6.68 5.90 -0.59
CA PHE A 28 7.08 7.24 -0.14
C PHE A 28 7.35 7.32 1.36
N ARG A 29 7.23 6.23 2.11
CA ARG A 29 7.57 6.20 3.54
C ARG A 29 9.09 6.14 3.70
N GLY A 30 9.61 6.77 4.75
CA GLY A 30 11.04 6.72 5.08
C GLY A 30 11.54 5.28 5.26
N LYS A 31 12.73 4.99 4.73
CA LYS A 31 13.38 3.67 4.86
C LYS A 31 13.73 3.43 6.33
N VAL A 32 13.45 2.23 6.82
CA VAL A 32 13.79 1.78 8.19
C VAL A 32 14.96 0.78 8.20
N THR A 33 15.73 0.76 7.11
CA THR A 33 16.90 -0.11 6.95
C THR A 33 18.08 0.46 7.71
N VAL A 34 18.72 -0.37 8.55
CA VAL A 34 19.93 -0.01 9.29
C VAL A 34 21.16 -0.09 8.38
N ASN A 35 22.06 0.89 8.45
CA ASN A 35 23.30 0.90 7.68
C ASN A 35 24.39 0.02 8.32
N TYR A 36 24.23 -1.29 8.30
CA TYR A 36 25.28 -2.20 8.80
C TYR A 36 26.51 -2.17 7.86
N PRO A 37 27.76 -2.21 8.37
CA PRO A 37 28.18 -2.42 9.76
C PRO A 37 28.25 -1.16 10.64
N TYR A 38 27.94 0.01 10.10
CA TYR A 38 28.12 1.31 10.75
C TYR A 38 27.05 1.62 11.80
N GLU A 39 25.82 1.15 11.58
CA GLU A 39 24.70 1.24 12.51
C GLU A 39 24.28 -0.18 12.92
N LYS A 40 24.01 -0.39 14.22
CA LYS A 40 23.53 -1.67 14.77
C LYS A 40 22.15 -1.48 15.41
N GLY A 41 21.29 -2.49 15.29
CA GLY A 41 19.99 -2.50 15.93
C GLY A 41 20.09 -2.60 17.46
N PRO A 42 19.05 -2.16 18.20
CA PRO A 42 19.02 -2.29 19.65
C PRO A 42 19.09 -3.76 20.07
N LEU A 43 19.84 -4.05 21.14
CA LEU A 43 19.94 -5.36 21.78
C LEU A 43 18.86 -5.53 22.85
#